data_AF-A0AAW1NYR4-F1
#
_entry.id   AF-A0AAW1NYR4-F1
#
_cell.length_a   1.000
_cell.length_b   1.000
_cell.length_c   1.000
_cell.angle_alpha   90.00
_cell.angle_beta   90.00
_cell.angle_gamma   90.00
#
_symmetry.space_group_name_H-M   'P 1'
#
loop_
_entity.id
_entity.type
_entity.pdbx_description
1 polymer ?
#
loop_
_entity_poly.entity_id
_entity_poly.type
_entity_poly.pdbx_seq_one_letter_code
_entity_poly.pdbx_strand_id
1 'polypeptide(L)'
;MAAPHRHLGACQSIRGVALAVAQRTVRVQRVAPLTVCKVITTRKQADAPEAEAHLRFQRGSTHKVRRVLDAIRGRTYEDALMILEYSPYRACEPIQKTLLSAAANAKNNQGMSKTKLFVSECFSDEGPVLKRFQPRAKGRPFRILKPMCHITIKVQERAA
;
A
#
# COMPACT_ATOMS: atom_id res chain seq x y z
N MET A 1 22.82 43.56 51.56
CA MET A 1 23.11 44.41 50.38
C MET A 1 21.97 44.22 49.39
N ALA A 2 20.82 44.83 49.64
CA ALA A 2 20.41 46.15 49.11
C ALA A 2 20.15 46.12 47.59
N ALA A 3 18.85 46.06 47.23
CA ALA A 3 18.24 46.36 45.92
C ALA A 3 18.33 47.89 45.63
N PRO A 4 17.59 48.56 44.70
CA PRO A 4 16.57 48.16 43.69
C PRO A 4 16.74 48.96 42.34
N HIS A 5 16.00 48.79 41.24
CA HIS A 5 14.69 49.42 40.90
C HIS A 5 14.44 49.23 39.38
N ARG A 6 13.28 48.69 38.97
CA ARG A 6 12.12 49.37 38.32
C ARG A 6 12.45 50.02 36.95
N HIS A 7 11.70 49.79 35.87
CA HIS A 7 10.28 50.17 35.78
C HIS A 7 9.53 49.43 34.66
N LEU A 8 8.34 48.95 35.04
CA LEU A 8 7.19 48.73 34.17
C LEU A 8 6.82 50.03 33.44
N GLY A 9 6.59 49.94 32.14
CA GLY A 9 5.94 50.97 31.33
C GLY A 9 4.65 50.43 30.73
N ALA A 10 3.54 50.60 31.45
CA ALA A 10 2.20 50.55 30.89
C ALA A 10 1.81 51.96 30.42
N CYS A 11 1.22 52.10 29.23
CA CYS A 11 0.46 53.29 28.84
C CYS A 11 -0.68 52.81 27.92
N GLN A 12 -1.85 52.52 28.48
CA GLN A 12 -3.02 53.41 28.65
C GLN A 12 -3.91 53.52 27.39
N SER A 13 -5.00 52.77 27.45
CA SER A 13 -6.38 53.14 27.10
C SER A 13 -6.66 54.37 26.22
N ILE A 14 -7.36 54.13 25.11
CA ILE A 14 -8.45 54.97 24.60
C ILE A 14 -9.61 53.99 24.30
N ARG A 15 -10.53 53.74 25.26
CA ARG A 15 -11.91 54.28 25.32
C ARG A 15 -12.59 54.34 23.94
N GLY A 16 -13.41 53.34 23.60
CA GLY A 16 -14.89 53.42 23.69
C GLY A 16 -15.48 53.71 22.28
N VAL A 17 -16.69 53.35 21.86
CA VAL A 17 -17.95 52.95 22.49
C VAL A 17 -18.84 52.32 21.38
N ALA A 18 -19.78 51.44 21.77
CA ALA A 18 -21.06 51.13 21.09
C ALA A 18 -21.04 50.32 19.77
N LEU A 19 -22.01 49.46 19.44
CA LEU A 19 -23.33 49.19 20.00
C LEU A 19 -23.76 47.76 19.62
N ALA A 20 -24.71 47.22 20.38
CA ALA A 20 -25.26 45.87 20.30
C ALA A 20 -26.12 45.58 19.04
N VAL A 21 -26.65 44.34 19.00
CA VAL A 21 -27.70 43.74 18.12
C VAL A 21 -27.05 42.83 17.05
N ALA A 22 -27.32 41.52 16.94
CA ALA A 22 -28.60 40.83 17.01
C ALA A 22 -28.47 39.36 17.45
N GLN A 23 -29.57 38.90 18.01
CA GLN A 23 -29.88 37.54 18.45
C GLN A 23 -29.85 36.52 17.31
N ARG A 24 -29.35 35.32 17.61
CA ARG A 24 -29.80 34.00 17.11
C ARG A 24 -29.13 32.95 18.01
N THR A 25 -29.79 32.45 19.06
CA THR A 25 -30.48 31.14 19.04
C THR A 25 -29.69 30.12 18.20
N VAL A 26 -29.15 29.03 18.75
CA VAL A 26 -29.88 27.82 19.13
C VAL A 26 -28.95 26.90 19.97
N ARG A 27 -29.36 26.64 21.22
CA ARG A 27 -29.57 25.31 21.83
C ARG A 27 -28.40 24.32 21.95
N VAL A 28 -28.01 24.14 23.20
CA VAL A 28 -27.43 22.95 23.83
C VAL A 28 -28.19 21.66 23.44
N GLN A 29 -27.43 20.56 23.30
CA GLN A 29 -27.79 19.14 23.12
C GLN A 29 -28.39 18.71 21.78
N ARG A 30 -27.55 18.06 20.95
CA ARG A 30 -27.90 16.79 20.31
C ARG A 30 -26.71 15.83 20.36
N VAL A 31 -26.88 14.83 21.22
CA VAL A 31 -26.27 13.50 21.18
C VAL A 31 -26.09 13.08 19.72
N ALA A 32 -24.87 12.72 19.32
CA ALA A 32 -24.63 12.12 18.00
C ALA A 32 -25.46 10.83 17.93
N PRO A 33 -26.36 10.67 16.94
CA PRO A 33 -27.12 9.44 16.81
C PRO A 33 -26.15 8.32 16.44
N LEU A 34 -26.24 7.24 17.20
CA LEU A 34 -25.80 5.91 16.80
C LEU A 34 -26.49 5.55 15.47
N THR A 35 -25.81 5.82 14.36
CA THR A 35 -26.02 5.10 13.09
C THR A 35 -24.74 4.32 12.78
N VAL A 36 -24.45 3.42 13.73
CA VAL A 36 -23.74 2.17 13.43
C VAL A 36 -24.59 1.41 12.41
N CYS A 37 -23.91 0.74 11.48
CA CYS A 37 -24.44 -0.07 10.38
C CYS A 37 -24.95 0.70 9.14
N LYS A 38 -24.09 1.55 8.56
CA LYS A 38 -23.94 1.47 7.10
C LYS A 38 -23.29 0.10 6.82
N VAL A 39 -24.12 -0.92 6.67
CA VAL A 39 -23.73 -2.14 5.96
C VAL A 39 -23.29 -1.63 4.60
N ILE A 40 -21.99 -1.44 4.43
CA ILE A 40 -21.39 -1.31 3.11
C ILE A 40 -21.65 -2.69 2.54
N THR A 41 -22.79 -2.84 1.87
CA THR A 41 -23.00 -3.91 0.91
C THR A 41 -21.82 -3.79 -0.03
N THR A 42 -20.78 -4.59 0.20
CA THR A 42 -19.70 -4.84 -0.73
C THR A 42 -20.39 -5.35 -1.98
N ARG A 43 -20.72 -4.44 -2.89
CA ARG A 43 -21.04 -4.79 -4.25
C ARG A 43 -19.76 -5.46 -4.75
N LYS A 44 -19.76 -6.79 -4.65
CA LYS A 44 -18.94 -7.68 -5.45
C LYS A 44 -19.33 -7.34 -6.89
N GLN A 45 -18.71 -6.29 -7.43
CA GLN A 45 -18.89 -5.92 -8.83
C GLN A 45 -18.48 -7.17 -9.61
N ALA A 46 -19.32 -7.58 -10.56
CA ALA A 46 -19.02 -8.71 -11.42
C ALA A 46 -17.60 -8.51 -11.98
N ASP A 47 -16.69 -9.38 -11.53
CA ASP A 47 -15.27 -9.25 -11.80
C ASP A 47 -15.12 -9.27 -13.32
N ALA A 48 -14.54 -8.21 -13.90
CA ALA A 48 -14.18 -8.21 -15.31
C ALA A 48 -13.32 -9.46 -15.59
N PRO A 49 -13.26 -9.99 -16.83
CA PRO A 49 -12.42 -11.15 -17.10
C PRO A 49 -10.97 -10.84 -16.70
N GLU A 50 -10.49 -11.47 -15.63
CA GLU A 50 -9.13 -11.32 -15.11
C GLU A 50 -8.38 -12.63 -15.28
N ALA A 51 -7.16 -12.55 -15.80
CA ALA A 51 -6.27 -13.70 -15.83
C ALA A 51 -5.24 -13.57 -14.71
N GLU A 52 -5.01 -14.68 -14.01
CA GLU A 52 -4.04 -14.73 -12.92
C GLU A 52 -2.91 -15.72 -13.20
N ALA A 53 -1.76 -15.46 -12.57
CA ALA A 53 -0.66 -16.39 -12.50
C ALA A 53 -0.08 -16.39 -11.08
N HIS A 54 0.27 -17.59 -10.61
CA HIS A 54 0.88 -17.80 -9.30
C HIS A 54 2.24 -18.46 -9.43
N LEU A 55 3.23 -17.95 -8.72
CA LEU A 55 4.49 -18.63 -8.45
C LEU A 55 4.56 -18.97 -6.97
N ARG A 56 4.62 -20.26 -6.66
CA ARG A 56 4.63 -20.75 -5.29
C ARG A 56 6.01 -21.24 -4.86
N PHE A 57 6.32 -21.07 -3.57
CA PHE A 57 7.55 -21.53 -2.93
C PHE A 57 8.82 -20.93 -3.54
N GLN A 58 8.75 -19.68 -4.00
CA GLN A 58 9.92 -18.98 -4.50
C GLN A 58 10.87 -18.68 -3.35
N ARG A 59 12.16 -18.96 -3.53
CA ARG A 59 13.17 -18.63 -2.52
C ARG A 59 13.45 -17.12 -2.55
N GLY A 60 13.10 -16.43 -1.48
CA GLY A 60 13.23 -14.98 -1.38
C GLY A 60 12.47 -14.41 -0.20
N SER A 61 12.83 -13.19 0.20
CA SER A 61 12.04 -12.43 1.17
C SER A 61 10.93 -11.68 0.44
N THR A 62 9.72 -11.75 0.97
CA THR A 62 8.53 -11.03 0.49
C THR A 62 8.78 -9.54 0.32
N HIS A 63 9.43 -8.88 1.28
CA HIS A 63 9.70 -7.44 1.19
C HIS A 63 10.57 -7.04 0.00
N LYS A 64 11.54 -7.88 -0.38
CA LYS A 64 12.41 -7.60 -1.55
C LYS A 64 11.63 -7.74 -2.85
N VAL A 65 10.70 -8.69 -2.91
CA VAL A 65 9.82 -8.90 -4.07
C VAL A 65 8.78 -7.78 -4.16
N ARG A 66 8.16 -7.39 -3.04
CA ARG A 66 7.18 -6.29 -2.98
C ARG A 66 7.73 -4.98 -3.55
N ARG A 67 8.97 -4.63 -3.25
CA ARG A 67 9.64 -3.45 -3.82
C ARG A 67 9.56 -3.39 -5.35
N VAL A 68 9.71 -4.53 -6.02
CA VAL A 68 9.63 -4.61 -7.49
C VAL A 68 8.17 -4.64 -7.96
N LEU A 69 7.30 -5.37 -7.25
CA LEU A 69 5.88 -5.43 -7.56
C LEU A 69 5.20 -4.05 -7.48
N ASP A 70 5.59 -3.22 -6.52
CA ASP A 70 5.06 -1.86 -6.36
C ASP A 70 5.41 -0.97 -7.57
N ALA A 71 6.52 -1.23 -8.28
CA ALA A 71 6.90 -0.47 -9.47
C ALA A 71 6.03 -0.82 -10.70
N ILE A 72 5.57 -2.07 -10.81
CA ILE A 72 4.79 -2.56 -11.97
C ILE A 72 3.27 -2.47 -11.76
N ARG A 73 2.80 -2.20 -10.53
CA ARG A 73 1.37 -2.12 -10.22
C ARG A 73 0.69 -1.02 -11.05
N GLY A 74 -0.40 -1.36 -11.74
CA GLY A 74 -1.17 -0.41 -12.55
C GLY A 74 -0.50 0.02 -13.87
N ARG A 75 0.64 -0.57 -14.22
CA ARG A 75 1.34 -0.31 -15.49
C ARG A 75 0.78 -1.17 -16.61
N THR A 76 0.98 -0.73 -17.85
CA THR A 76 0.69 -1.54 -19.04
C THR A 76 1.62 -2.75 -19.08
N TYR A 77 1.21 -3.80 -19.80
CA TYR A 77 2.00 -5.01 -19.95
C TYR A 77 3.41 -4.73 -20.53
N GLU A 78 3.49 -3.87 -21.53
CA GLU A 78 4.75 -3.51 -22.21
C GLU A 78 5.68 -2.71 -21.28
N ASP A 79 5.14 -1.70 -20.58
CA ASP A 79 5.91 -0.93 -19.60
C ASP A 79 6.44 -1.81 -18.47
N ALA A 80 5.61 -2.74 -17.98
CA ALA A 80 6.00 -3.66 -16.91
C ALA A 80 7.16 -4.58 -17.33
N LEU A 81 7.15 -5.08 -18.57
CA LEU A 81 8.27 -5.88 -19.09
C LEU A 81 9.56 -5.05 -19.15
N MET A 82 9.49 -3.83 -19.69
CA MET A 82 10.64 -2.92 -19.77
C MET A 82 11.22 -2.62 -18.38
N ILE A 83 10.36 -2.28 -17.41
CA ILE A 83 10.81 -2.01 -16.03
C ILE A 83 11.51 -3.24 -15.44
N LEU A 84 11.00 -4.45 -15.67
CA LEU A 84 11.57 -5.68 -15.12
C LEU A 84 12.91 -6.04 -15.76
N GLU A 85 13.08 -5.81 -17.06
CA GLU A 85 14.31 -6.10 -17.80
C GLU A 85 15.47 -5.19 -17.41
N TYR A 86 15.22 -3.88 -17.23
CA TYR A 86 16.26 -2.90 -16.93
C TYR A 86 16.48 -2.63 -15.43
N SER A 87 15.65 -3.22 -14.57
CA SER A 87 15.78 -3.04 -13.13
C SER A 87 16.92 -3.90 -12.55
N PRO A 88 17.77 -3.36 -11.66
CA PRO A 88 18.96 -4.06 -11.14
C PRO A 88 18.65 -5.13 -10.09
N TYR A 89 17.38 -5.37 -9.76
CA TYR A 89 17.00 -6.28 -8.68
C TYR A 89 16.93 -7.74 -9.13
N ARG A 90 17.55 -8.66 -8.38
CA ARG A 90 17.44 -10.12 -8.61
C ARG A 90 16.00 -10.65 -8.59
N ALA A 91 15.09 -9.95 -7.92
CA ALA A 91 13.68 -10.34 -7.85
C ALA A 91 12.95 -10.16 -9.20
N CYS A 92 13.52 -9.45 -10.17
CA CYS A 92 12.90 -9.24 -11.48
C CYS A 92 12.71 -10.54 -12.27
N GLU A 93 13.71 -11.44 -12.28
CA GLU A 93 13.66 -12.68 -13.06
C GLU A 93 12.43 -13.57 -12.75
N PRO A 94 12.10 -13.90 -11.47
CA PRO A 94 10.88 -14.67 -11.18
C PRO A 94 9.59 -13.89 -11.47
N ILE A 95 9.61 -12.56 -11.34
CA ILE A 95 8.44 -11.71 -11.62
C ILE A 95 8.18 -11.64 -13.14
N GLN A 96 9.23 -11.53 -13.96
CA GLN A 96 9.11 -11.52 -15.41
C GLN A 96 8.52 -12.84 -15.92
N LYS A 97 8.99 -13.98 -15.43
CA LYS A 97 8.44 -15.30 -15.79
C LYS A 97 6.96 -15.43 -15.42
N THR A 98 6.56 -14.92 -14.26
CA THR A 98 5.14 -14.94 -13.84
C THR A 98 4.28 -14.01 -14.66
N LEU A 99 4.77 -12.83 -15.02
CA LEU A 99 4.05 -11.87 -15.86
C LEU A 99 3.85 -12.42 -17.28
N LEU A 100 4.86 -13.06 -17.86
CA LEU A 100 4.74 -13.75 -19.15
C LEU A 100 3.70 -14.89 -19.09
N SER A 101 3.68 -15.64 -17.99
CA SER A 101 2.66 -16.68 -17.75
C SER A 101 1.25 -16.09 -17.63
N ALA A 102 1.08 -14.96 -16.94
CA ALA A 102 -0.22 -14.31 -16.79
C ALA A 102 -0.78 -13.85 -18.16
N ALA A 103 0.07 -13.25 -19.00
CA ALA A 103 -0.34 -12.84 -20.35
C ALA A 103 -0.62 -14.03 -21.28
N ALA A 104 0.08 -15.16 -21.10
CA ALA A 104 -0.25 -16.39 -21.82
C ALA A 104 -1.62 -16.94 -21.41
N ASN A 105 -1.93 -16.93 -20.11
CA ASN A 105 -3.24 -17.33 -19.58
C ASN A 105 -4.36 -16.41 -20.09
N ALA A 106 -4.12 -15.09 -20.12
CA ALA A 106 -5.06 -14.10 -20.65
C ALA A 106 -5.39 -14.38 -22.13
N LYS A 107 -4.37 -14.69 -22.93
CA LYS A 107 -4.54 -15.01 -24.36
C LYS A 107 -5.30 -16.32 -24.56
N ASN A 108 -4.89 -17.39 -23.88
CA ASN A 108 -5.39 -18.74 -24.18
C ASN A 108 -6.75 -19.02 -23.57
N ASN A 109 -7.00 -18.57 -22.34
CA ASN A 109 -8.21 -18.94 -21.60
C ASN A 109 -9.31 -17.87 -21.71
N GLN A 110 -8.94 -16.61 -21.92
CA GLN A 110 -9.87 -15.48 -21.86
C GLN A 110 -9.93 -14.69 -23.18
N GLY A 111 -9.17 -15.10 -24.19
CA GLY A 111 -9.18 -14.50 -25.53
C GLY A 111 -8.68 -13.04 -25.56
N MET A 112 -8.00 -12.58 -24.51
CA MET A 112 -7.57 -11.19 -24.39
C MET A 112 -6.35 -10.87 -25.25
N SER A 113 -6.28 -9.62 -25.68
CA SER A 113 -5.19 -9.09 -26.51
C SER A 113 -4.05 -8.52 -25.67
N LYS A 114 -2.80 -8.96 -25.93
CA LYS A 114 -1.62 -8.56 -25.14
C LYS A 114 -1.40 -7.04 -25.06
N THR A 115 -1.71 -6.33 -26.14
CA THR A 115 -1.51 -4.88 -26.27
C THR A 115 -2.41 -4.07 -25.32
N LYS A 116 -3.56 -4.61 -24.94
CA LYS A 116 -4.51 -3.93 -24.04
C LYS A 116 -4.41 -4.39 -22.58
N LEU A 117 -3.49 -5.32 -22.29
CA LEU A 117 -3.31 -5.84 -20.93
C LEU A 117 -2.60 -4.82 -20.05
N PHE A 118 -3.06 -4.75 -18.81
CA PHE A 118 -2.37 -4.05 -17.75
C PHE A 118 -2.38 -4.90 -16.47
N VAL A 119 -1.45 -4.61 -15.56
CA VAL A 119 -1.36 -5.30 -14.27
C VAL A 119 -2.38 -4.68 -13.33
N SER A 120 -3.47 -5.40 -13.03
CA SER A 120 -4.53 -4.93 -12.14
C SER A 120 -4.09 -5.04 -10.68
N GLU A 121 -3.73 -6.24 -10.24
CA GLU A 121 -3.28 -6.52 -8.89
C GLU A 121 -1.99 -7.32 -8.91
N CYS A 122 -1.05 -6.94 -8.05
CA CYS A 122 0.19 -7.67 -7.86
C CYS A 122 0.62 -7.61 -6.39
N PHE A 123 0.85 -8.78 -5.82
CA PHE A 123 1.25 -8.91 -4.42
C PHE A 123 2.12 -10.14 -4.19
N SER A 124 2.82 -10.13 -3.06
CA SER A 124 3.61 -11.26 -2.62
C SER A 124 3.31 -11.58 -1.16
N ASP A 125 2.95 -12.84 -0.94
CA ASP A 125 2.61 -13.40 0.35
C ASP A 125 3.76 -14.21 0.92
N GLU A 126 3.77 -14.33 2.24
CA GLU A 126 4.77 -15.11 2.95
C GLU A 126 4.51 -16.61 2.75
N GLY A 127 5.57 -17.33 2.41
CA GLY A 127 5.56 -18.78 2.33
C GLY A 127 6.19 -19.44 3.56
N PRO A 128 6.32 -20.78 3.56
CA PRO A 128 6.93 -21.48 4.67
C PRO A 128 8.40 -21.03 4.86
N VAL A 129 8.76 -20.70 6.09
CA VAL A 129 10.11 -20.24 6.42
C VAL A 129 10.97 -21.41 6.90
N LEU A 130 12.07 -21.67 6.20
CA LEU A 130 13.03 -22.70 6.63
C LEU A 130 13.91 -22.15 7.76
N LYS A 131 13.97 -22.90 8.87
CA LYS A 131 14.74 -22.55 10.06
C LYS A 131 16.07 -23.31 10.05
N ARG A 132 17.19 -22.62 10.32
CA ARG A 132 18.54 -23.20 10.51
C ARG A 132 19.17 -22.57 11.75
N PHE A 133 20.07 -23.29 12.42
CA PHE A 133 20.80 -22.77 13.57
C PHE A 133 22.25 -22.47 13.17
N GLN A 134 22.79 -21.37 13.70
CA GLN A 134 24.19 -21.00 13.57
C GLN A 134 24.76 -20.79 14.99
N PRO A 135 25.93 -21.37 15.30
CA PRO A 135 26.59 -21.14 16.58
C PRO A 135 27.08 -19.69 16.68
N ARG A 136 26.99 -19.11 17.88
CA ARG A 136 27.52 -17.77 18.22
C ARG A 136 28.40 -17.85 19.48
N ALA A 137 28.98 -16.71 19.85
CA ALA A 137 29.84 -16.60 21.03
C ALA A 137 29.18 -17.18 22.30
N LYS A 138 30.01 -17.79 23.16
CA LYS A 138 29.58 -18.48 24.39
C LYS A 138 28.58 -19.62 24.16
N GLY A 139 28.71 -20.36 23.06
CA GLY A 139 27.87 -21.53 22.75
C GLY A 139 26.39 -21.22 22.49
N ARG A 140 26.03 -19.95 22.27
CA ARG A 140 24.62 -19.54 22.08
C ARG A 140 24.13 -19.90 20.68
N PRO A 141 23.00 -20.60 20.51
CA PRO A 141 22.42 -20.85 19.20
C PRO A 141 21.63 -19.63 18.70
N PHE A 142 21.86 -19.22 17.46
CA PHE A 142 21.03 -18.22 16.79
C PHE A 142 20.31 -18.83 15.60
N ARG A 143 19.03 -18.48 15.42
CA ARG A 143 18.23 -19.00 14.31
C ARG A 143 18.36 -18.10 13.08
N ILE A 144 18.81 -18.65 11.98
CA ILE A 144 18.73 -18.03 10.65
C ILE A 144 17.43 -18.49 9.98
N LEU A 145 16.67 -17.53 9.48
CA LEU A 145 15.47 -17.77 8.69
C LEU A 145 15.81 -17.68 7.20
N LYS A 146 15.42 -18.68 6.43
CA LYS A 146 15.44 -18.65 4.95
C LYS A 146 13.98 -18.56 4.49
N PRO A 147 13.45 -17.34 4.30
CA PRO A 147 12.06 -17.16 3.91
C PRO A 147 11.83 -17.65 2.47
N MET A 148 10.60 -18.07 2.23
CA MET A 148 10.04 -18.29 0.90
C MET A 148 8.87 -17.35 0.70
N CYS A 149 8.50 -17.12 -0.56
CA CYS A 149 7.37 -16.29 -0.91
C CYS A 149 6.49 -16.95 -1.97
N HIS A 150 5.25 -16.49 -2.00
CA HIS A 150 4.31 -16.73 -3.08
C HIS A 150 4.11 -15.39 -3.80
N ILE A 151 4.07 -15.42 -5.13
CA ILE A 151 3.85 -14.25 -5.97
C ILE A 151 2.57 -14.47 -6.75
N THR A 152 1.69 -13.48 -6.74
CA THR A 152 0.45 -13.49 -7.51
C THR A 152 0.41 -12.22 -8.36
N ILE A 153 0.20 -12.40 -9.65
CA ILE A 153 0.00 -11.32 -10.62
C ILE A 153 -1.32 -11.56 -11.32
N LYS A 154 -2.18 -10.54 -11.30
CA LYS A 154 -3.43 -10.51 -12.05
C LYS A 154 -3.33 -9.46 -13.15
N VAL A 155 -3.86 -9.82 -14.31
CA VAL A 155 -3.93 -8.94 -15.48
C VAL A 155 -5.38 -8.81 -15.93
N GLN A 156 -5.72 -7.62 -16.40
CA GLN A 156 -7.02 -7.29 -16.96
C GLN A 156 -6.81 -6.53 -18.27
N GLU A 157 -7.84 -6.52 -19.11
CA GLU A 157 -7.91 -5.59 -20.25
C GLU A 157 -8.30 -4.20 -19.78
N ARG A 158 -7.56 -3.19 -20.22
CA ARG A 158 -7.93 -1.79 -20.01
C ARG A 158 -9.06 -1.47 -20.99
N ALA A 159 -10.24 -1.13 -20.47
CA ALA A 159 -11.26 -0.44 -21.24
C ALA A 159 -10.68 0.94 -21.65
N ALA A 160 -10.63 1.19 -22.95
CA ALA A 160 -10.10 2.43 -23.53
C ALA A 160 -10.95 3.64 -23.12
#